data_AF-A0A2X2C4W0-F1
#
_entry.id   AF-A0A2X2C4W0-F1
#
_cell.length_a   1.000
_cell.length_b   1.000
_cell.length_c   1.000
_cell.angle_alpha   90.00
_cell.angle_beta   90.00
_cell.angle_gamma   90.00
#
_symmetry.space_group_name_H-M   'P 1'
#
loop_
_entity.id
_entity.type
_entity.pdbx_description
1 polymer ?
#
loop_
_entity_poly.entity_id
_entity_poly.type
_entity_poly.pdbx_seq_one_letter_code
_entity_poly.pdbx_strand_id
1 'polypeptide(L)'
;MYIANVNEDGFENNPYLDKVRKIAEAEGSVVVPVCAAIEADIAELDDEEREEFMQDLGIEEPGLNRVIRAGYALLDLQTYFTAGVKEVRAWTIPVGATAPQAAGKIHTDFEKGFIRAQTISYNDFITYGGEQGAKEAGKMRAEGKDYIVQDGDVMNFLFNV
;
A
#
# COMPACT_ATOMS: atom_id res chain seq x y z
N MET A 1 12.09 2.42 -12.58
CA MET A 1 11.72 1.02 -12.27
C MET A 1 11.84 0.18 -13.52
N TYR A 2 12.35 -1.03 -13.40
CA TYR A 2 12.40 -2.05 -14.46
C TYR A 2 11.45 -3.19 -14.12
N ILE A 3 10.58 -3.55 -15.06
CA ILE A 3 9.79 -4.77 -14.99
C ILE A 3 10.56 -5.82 -15.79
N ALA A 4 11.19 -6.76 -15.09
CA ALA A 4 12.02 -7.78 -15.71
C ALA A 4 11.19 -9.03 -15.96
N ASN A 5 10.73 -9.21 -17.20
CA ASN A 5 10.00 -10.40 -17.58
C ASN A 5 10.95 -11.61 -17.63
N VAL A 6 10.63 -12.66 -16.90
CA VAL A 6 11.39 -13.91 -16.80
C VAL A 6 10.50 -15.12 -17.11
N ASN A 7 11.12 -16.27 -17.36
CA ASN A 7 10.41 -17.54 -17.38
C ASN A 7 10.05 -17.98 -15.95
N GLU A 8 9.23 -19.02 -15.83
CA GLU A 8 8.75 -19.58 -14.55
C GLU A 8 9.90 -19.97 -13.61
N ASP A 9 10.98 -20.51 -14.17
CA ASP A 9 12.21 -20.89 -13.47
C ASP A 9 13.29 -19.79 -13.46
N GLY A 10 12.97 -18.62 -14.02
CA GLY A 10 13.92 -17.55 -14.32
C GLY A 10 14.14 -16.52 -13.21
N PHE A 11 13.60 -16.75 -12.00
CA PHE A 11 13.74 -15.83 -10.86
C PHE A 11 15.12 -15.91 -10.19
N GLU A 12 15.78 -17.06 -10.30
CA GLU A 12 17.11 -17.35 -9.76
C GLU A 12 18.06 -17.78 -10.87
N ASN A 13 19.38 -17.63 -10.65
CA ASN A 13 20.43 -18.07 -11.59
C ASN A 13 20.23 -17.59 -13.04
N ASN A 14 19.60 -16.43 -13.23
CA ASN A 14 19.27 -15.88 -14.53
C ASN A 14 20.25 -14.73 -14.90
N PRO A 15 21.20 -14.96 -15.83
CA PRO A 15 22.22 -13.97 -16.16
C PRO A 15 21.64 -12.71 -16.83
N TYR A 16 20.43 -12.77 -17.40
CA TYR A 16 19.76 -11.59 -17.93
C TYR A 16 19.17 -10.74 -16.80
N LEU A 17 18.53 -11.39 -15.81
CA LEU A 17 18.02 -10.71 -14.63
C LEU A 17 19.15 -10.03 -13.85
N ASP A 18 20.29 -10.69 -13.69
CA ASP A 18 21.46 -10.13 -13.01
C ASP A 18 22.03 -8.91 -13.73
N LYS A 19 22.05 -8.93 -15.07
CA LYS A 19 22.43 -7.76 -15.88
C LYS A 19 21.48 -6.59 -15.68
N VAL A 20 20.17 -6.83 -15.66
CA VAL A 20 19.16 -5.79 -15.43
C VAL A 20 19.31 -5.21 -14.03
N ARG A 21 19.49 -6.05 -12.99
CA ARG A 21 19.75 -5.61 -11.61
C ARG A 21 20.96 -4.69 -11.52
N LYS A 22 22.07 -5.05 -12.19
CA LYS A 22 23.30 -4.24 -12.20
C LYS A 22 23.10 -2.87 -12.86
N ILE A 23 22.35 -2.80 -13.97
CA ILE A 23 22.03 -1.54 -14.65
C ILE A 23 21.15 -0.67 -13.75
N ALA A 24 20.10 -1.26 -13.18
CA ALA A 24 19.15 -0.57 -12.33
C ALA A 24 19.81 0.00 -11.06
N GLU A 25 20.73 -0.76 -10.44
CA GLU A 25 21.50 -0.29 -9.28
C GLU A 25 22.33 0.96 -9.61
N ALA A 26 23.00 0.98 -10.78
CA ALA A 26 23.78 2.14 -11.21
C ALA A 26 22.92 3.40 -11.46
N GLU A 27 21.62 3.21 -11.72
CA GLU A 27 20.66 4.29 -11.95
C GLU A 27 19.80 4.62 -10.72
N GLY A 28 19.95 3.89 -9.61
CA GLY A 28 19.06 4.01 -8.44
C GLY A 28 17.62 3.56 -8.70
N SER A 29 17.41 2.65 -9.65
CA SER A 29 16.10 2.13 -10.03
C SER A 29 15.77 0.80 -9.36
N VAL A 30 14.48 0.60 -9.04
CA VAL A 30 13.95 -0.69 -8.57
C VAL A 30 13.77 -1.66 -9.73
N VAL A 31 14.03 -2.95 -9.50
CA VAL A 31 13.74 -4.06 -10.43
C VAL A 31 12.66 -4.96 -9.83
N VAL A 32 11.60 -5.23 -10.61
CA VAL A 32 10.53 -6.15 -10.24
C VAL A 32 10.52 -7.31 -11.25
N PRO A 33 11.03 -8.50 -10.88
CA PRO A 33 10.95 -9.68 -11.73
C PRO A 33 9.53 -10.28 -11.69
N VAL A 34 8.97 -10.53 -12.87
CA VAL A 34 7.65 -11.16 -13.06
C VAL A 34 7.71 -12.19 -14.19
N CYS A 35 6.89 -13.23 -14.12
CA CYS A 35 6.70 -14.13 -15.26
C CYS A 35 5.38 -13.78 -15.94
N ALA A 36 5.44 -13.05 -17.04
CA ALA A 36 4.23 -12.56 -17.71
C ALA A 36 3.30 -13.68 -18.19
N ALA A 37 3.84 -14.88 -18.46
CA ALA A 37 3.04 -16.06 -18.80
C ALA A 37 2.20 -16.53 -17.60
N ILE A 38 2.83 -16.78 -16.46
CA ILE A 38 2.13 -17.13 -15.20
C ILE A 38 1.09 -16.06 -14.83
N GLU A 39 1.43 -14.77 -14.95
CA GLU A 39 0.47 -13.70 -14.62
C GLU A 39 -0.74 -13.67 -15.57
N ALA A 40 -0.55 -14.03 -16.84
CA ALA A 40 -1.63 -14.11 -17.81
C ALA A 40 -2.58 -15.27 -17.48
N ASP A 41 -2.03 -16.43 -17.15
CA ASP A 41 -2.82 -17.60 -16.73
C ASP A 41 -3.63 -17.28 -15.46
N ILE A 42 -2.97 -16.71 -14.43
CA ILE A 42 -3.62 -16.26 -13.18
C ILE A 42 -4.78 -15.28 -13.43
N ALA A 43 -4.70 -14.44 -14.46
CA ALA A 43 -5.70 -13.43 -14.76
C ALA A 43 -6.98 -14.00 -15.41
N GLU A 44 -6.92 -15.21 -15.96
CA GLU A 44 -8.05 -15.89 -16.60
C GLU A 44 -8.81 -16.83 -15.64
N LEU A 45 -8.20 -17.19 -14.51
CA LEU A 45 -8.78 -18.06 -13.49
C LEU A 45 -9.79 -17.35 -12.59
N ASP A 46 -10.77 -18.10 -12.08
CA ASP A 46 -11.63 -17.62 -11.01
C ASP A 46 -10.90 -17.63 -9.65
N ASP A 47 -11.56 -17.15 -8.59
CA ASP A 47 -10.92 -16.98 -7.29
C ASP A 47 -10.47 -18.30 -6.64
N GLU A 48 -11.22 -19.40 -6.84
CA GLU A 48 -10.91 -20.72 -6.26
C GLU A 48 -9.78 -21.38 -7.05
N GLU A 49 -9.88 -21.40 -8.38
CA GLU A 49 -8.85 -21.94 -9.27
C GLU A 49 -7.53 -21.19 -9.13
N ARG A 50 -7.58 -19.86 -8.99
CA ARG A 50 -6.39 -19.03 -8.79
C ARG A 50 -5.66 -19.38 -7.50
N GLU A 51 -6.40 -19.62 -6.42
CA GLU A 51 -5.79 -19.98 -5.13
C GLU A 51 -5.10 -21.35 -5.21
N GLU A 52 -5.75 -22.35 -5.79
CA GLU A 52 -5.15 -23.67 -6.02
C GLU A 52 -3.90 -23.59 -6.89
N PHE A 53 -3.97 -22.87 -8.03
CA PHE A 53 -2.85 -22.69 -8.94
C PHE A 53 -1.64 -22.01 -8.29
N MET A 54 -1.87 -20.97 -7.48
CA MET A 54 -0.80 -20.30 -6.74
C MET A 54 -0.16 -21.20 -5.69
N GLN A 55 -0.96 -22.01 -4.98
CA GLN A 55 -0.46 -22.97 -4.00
C GLN A 55 0.44 -24.04 -4.65
N ASP A 56 0.04 -24.59 -5.80
CA ASP A 56 0.83 -25.59 -6.53
C ASP A 56 2.19 -25.05 -6.99
N LEU A 57 2.26 -23.77 -7.34
CA LEU A 57 3.50 -23.08 -7.71
C LEU A 57 4.31 -22.56 -6.51
N GLY A 58 3.77 -22.63 -5.29
CA GLY A 58 4.41 -22.07 -4.09
C GLY A 58 4.47 -20.54 -4.10
N ILE A 59 3.52 -19.89 -4.78
CA ILE A 59 3.43 -18.43 -4.91
C ILE A 59 2.40 -17.92 -3.89
N GLU A 60 2.79 -17.00 -3.02
CA GLU A 60 1.86 -16.44 -2.01
C GLU A 60 0.93 -15.35 -2.58
N GLU A 61 1.36 -14.67 -3.64
CA GLU A 61 0.60 -13.62 -4.29
C GLU A 61 1.00 -13.45 -5.78
N PRO A 62 0.11 -12.96 -6.65
CA PRO A 62 0.45 -12.64 -8.03
C PRO A 62 1.63 -11.66 -8.11
N GLY A 63 2.58 -11.90 -9.02
CA GLY A 63 3.68 -10.99 -9.27
C GLY A 63 3.22 -9.62 -9.76
N LEU A 64 2.06 -9.53 -10.38
CA LEU A 64 1.43 -8.26 -10.74
C LEU A 64 1.16 -7.38 -9.50
N ASN A 65 0.86 -7.95 -8.33
CA ASN A 65 0.70 -7.18 -7.09
C ASN A 65 2.02 -6.48 -6.69
N ARG A 66 3.17 -7.14 -6.90
CA ARG A 66 4.49 -6.54 -6.66
C ARG A 66 4.76 -5.40 -7.63
N VAL A 67 4.34 -5.53 -8.90
CA VAL A 67 4.43 -4.44 -9.90
C VAL A 67 3.56 -3.26 -9.49
N ILE A 68 2.32 -3.50 -9.07
CA ILE A 68 1.40 -2.45 -8.61
C ILE A 68 1.99 -1.69 -7.43
N ARG A 69 2.46 -2.39 -6.38
CA ARG A 69 3.07 -1.74 -5.20
C ARG A 69 4.33 -0.96 -5.57
N ALA A 70 5.19 -1.50 -6.43
CA ALA A 70 6.40 -0.80 -6.86
C ALA A 70 6.09 0.43 -7.73
N GLY A 71 5.07 0.36 -8.59
CA GLY A 71 4.59 1.52 -9.36
C GLY A 71 3.96 2.58 -8.47
N TYR A 72 3.21 2.17 -7.43
CA TYR A 72 2.64 3.07 -6.44
C TYR A 72 3.71 3.84 -5.67
N ALA A 73 4.75 3.12 -5.19
CA ALA A 73 5.90 3.73 -4.55
C ALA A 73 6.70 4.63 -5.51
N LEU A 74 6.86 4.23 -6.78
CA LEU A 74 7.55 5.03 -7.80
C LEU A 74 6.87 6.39 -8.06
N LEU A 75 5.56 6.48 -7.83
CA LEU A 75 4.78 7.71 -7.95
C LEU A 75 4.78 8.56 -6.67
N ASP A 76 5.60 8.20 -5.67
CA ASP A 76 5.61 8.82 -4.34
C ASP A 76 4.21 8.86 -3.71
N LEU A 77 3.48 7.75 -3.81
CA LEU A 77 2.16 7.58 -3.20
C LEU A 77 2.26 6.71 -1.95
N GLN A 78 1.42 7.02 -0.97
CA GLN A 78 1.22 6.24 0.25
C GLN A 78 -0.27 6.09 0.55
N THR A 79 -0.60 5.11 1.40
CA THR A 79 -1.98 4.80 1.78
C THR A 79 -2.23 5.22 3.22
N TYR A 80 -3.40 5.78 3.50
CA TYR A 80 -3.94 5.81 4.87
C TYR A 80 -5.31 5.12 4.88
N PHE A 81 -5.81 4.78 6.06
CA PHE A 81 -7.06 4.07 6.22
C PHE A 81 -8.09 4.86 7.00
N THR A 82 -9.34 4.72 6.59
CA THR A 82 -10.50 4.96 7.45
C THR A 82 -11.10 3.61 7.80
N ALA A 83 -11.31 3.33 9.09
CA ALA A 83 -11.88 2.06 9.55
C ALA A 83 -13.06 2.33 10.48
N GLY A 84 -14.24 1.84 10.09
CA GLY A 84 -15.46 1.93 10.91
C GLY A 84 -16.34 0.70 10.71
N VAL A 85 -17.46 0.65 11.42
CA VAL A 85 -18.37 -0.52 11.42
C VAL A 85 -18.93 -0.83 10.04
N LYS A 86 -19.15 0.20 9.20
CA LYS A 86 -19.74 0.04 7.86
C LYS A 86 -18.72 -0.19 6.76
N GLU A 87 -17.53 0.37 6.89
CA GLU A 87 -16.56 0.44 5.80
C GLU A 87 -15.15 0.50 6.37
N VAL A 88 -14.24 -0.22 5.71
CA VAL A 88 -12.80 -0.03 5.80
C VAL A 88 -12.33 0.36 4.42
N ARG A 89 -11.57 1.45 4.32
CA ARG A 89 -11.14 1.99 3.04
C ARG A 89 -9.71 2.49 3.06
N ALA A 90 -8.98 2.14 2.01
CA ALA A 90 -7.68 2.69 1.67
C ALA A 90 -7.84 4.00 0.88
N TRP A 91 -7.08 5.01 1.26
CA TRP A 91 -7.04 6.32 0.60
C TRP A 91 -5.64 6.63 0.13
N THR A 92 -5.52 6.95 -1.16
CA THR A 92 -4.25 7.32 -1.80
C THR A 92 -3.94 8.79 -1.62
N ILE A 93 -2.76 9.08 -1.08
CA ILE A 93 -2.20 10.43 -0.93
C ILE A 93 -0.74 10.46 -1.40
N PRO A 94 -0.22 11.62 -1.84
CA PRO A 94 1.22 11.79 -2.01
C PRO A 94 1.96 11.63 -0.68
N VAL A 95 3.16 11.08 -0.72
CA VAL A 95 4.08 11.08 0.42
C VAL A 95 4.34 12.52 0.87
N GLY A 96 4.26 12.74 2.18
CA GLY A 96 4.42 14.07 2.77
C GLY A 96 3.14 14.92 2.81
N ALA A 97 1.98 14.39 2.40
CA ALA A 97 0.72 15.11 2.54
C ALA A 97 0.37 15.37 4.01
N THR A 98 -0.18 16.57 4.29
CA THR A 98 -0.65 16.94 5.62
C THR A 98 -2.01 16.33 5.94
N ALA A 99 -2.38 16.25 7.22
CA ALA A 99 -3.68 15.74 7.64
C ALA A 99 -4.90 16.44 6.96
N PRO A 100 -4.92 17.78 6.80
CA PRO A 100 -5.98 18.44 6.02
C PRO A 100 -6.04 18.01 4.55
N GLN A 101 -4.89 17.88 3.88
CA GLN A 101 -4.81 17.46 2.48
C GLN A 101 -5.30 16.00 2.32
N ALA A 102 -4.97 15.14 3.28
CA ALA A 102 -5.45 13.77 3.33
C ALA A 102 -6.98 13.72 3.53
N ALA A 103 -7.52 14.53 4.43
CA ALA A 103 -8.97 14.67 4.63
C ALA A 103 -9.68 15.18 3.36
N GLY A 104 -9.04 16.08 2.61
CA GLY A 104 -9.51 16.61 1.33
C GLY A 104 -9.74 15.53 0.26
N LYS A 105 -9.05 14.38 0.35
CA LYS A 105 -9.30 13.22 -0.54
C LYS A 105 -10.66 12.58 -0.31
N ILE A 106 -11.20 12.68 0.90
CA ILE A 106 -12.56 12.21 1.21
C ILE A 106 -13.58 13.21 0.67
N HIS A 107 -13.41 14.49 1.02
CA HIS A 107 -14.25 15.57 0.53
C HIS A 107 -13.52 16.91 0.66
N THR A 108 -13.67 17.80 -0.33
CA THR A 108 -12.97 19.10 -0.36
C THR A 108 -13.33 20.02 0.81
N ASP A 109 -14.56 19.89 1.35
CA ASP A 109 -14.96 20.65 2.54
C ASP A 109 -14.24 20.21 3.82
N PHE A 110 -13.78 18.96 3.92
CA PHE A 110 -13.05 18.50 5.10
C PHE A 110 -11.70 19.19 5.21
N GLU A 111 -11.05 19.48 4.08
CA GLU A 111 -9.79 20.21 4.05
C GLU A 111 -9.97 21.65 4.56
N LYS A 112 -11.03 22.34 4.12
CA LYS A 112 -11.35 23.71 4.55
C LYS A 112 -11.81 23.77 6.02
N GLY A 113 -12.66 22.82 6.40
CA GLY A 113 -13.26 22.72 7.73
C GLY A 113 -12.40 21.97 8.74
N PHE A 114 -11.18 21.55 8.38
CA PHE A 114 -10.34 20.70 9.22
C PHE A 114 -10.09 21.30 10.61
N ILE A 115 -10.41 20.52 11.64
CA ILE A 115 -10.12 20.85 13.04
C ILE A 115 -8.89 20.06 13.51
N ARG A 116 -8.95 18.73 13.43
CA ARG A 116 -7.90 17.79 13.84
C ARG A 116 -8.16 16.40 13.27
N ALA A 117 -7.14 15.55 13.27
CA ALA A 117 -7.28 14.12 12.99
C ALA A 117 -7.07 13.30 14.27
N GLN A 118 -7.91 12.29 14.49
CA GLN A 118 -7.60 11.20 15.40
C GLN A 118 -6.81 10.16 14.62
N THR A 119 -5.61 9.85 15.06
CA THR A 119 -4.67 9.01 14.31
C THR A 119 -4.15 7.89 15.19
N ILE A 120 -4.14 6.68 14.64
CA ILE A 120 -3.52 5.49 15.22
C ILE A 120 -2.60 4.92 14.14
N SER A 121 -1.38 4.51 14.50
CA SER A 121 -0.50 3.83 13.53
C SER A 121 -1.09 2.47 13.16
N TYR A 122 -0.86 1.99 11.93
CA TYR A 122 -1.29 0.64 11.53
C TYR A 122 -0.91 -0.43 12.57
N ASN A 123 0.36 -0.42 12.99
CA ASN A 123 0.89 -1.39 13.95
C ASN A 123 0.17 -1.33 15.30
N ASP A 124 -0.10 -0.14 15.82
CA ASP A 124 -0.86 0.01 17.07
C ASP A 124 -2.32 -0.46 16.89
N PHE A 125 -2.95 -0.13 15.76
CA PHE A 125 -4.33 -0.56 15.48
C PHE A 125 -4.45 -2.08 15.49
N ILE A 126 -3.51 -2.80 14.85
CA ILE A 126 -3.48 -4.27 14.86
C ILE A 126 -3.14 -4.81 16.24
N THR A 127 -2.09 -4.28 16.89
CA THR A 127 -1.58 -4.78 18.19
C THR A 127 -2.64 -4.70 19.29
N TYR A 128 -3.43 -3.63 19.31
CA TYR A 128 -4.43 -3.39 20.36
C TYR A 128 -5.86 -3.78 19.93
N GLY A 129 -6.03 -4.52 18.83
CA GLY A 129 -7.34 -5.04 18.44
C GLY A 129 -8.35 -3.97 18.00
N GLY A 130 -7.88 -2.92 17.35
CA GLY A 130 -8.70 -1.86 16.78
C GLY A 130 -8.74 -0.57 17.58
N GLU A 131 -9.66 0.33 17.19
CA GLU A 131 -9.72 1.71 17.69
C GLU A 131 -9.85 1.80 19.21
N GLN A 132 -10.77 1.04 19.80
CA GLN A 132 -11.05 1.11 21.23
C GLN A 132 -9.86 0.65 22.08
N GLY A 133 -9.24 -0.49 21.74
CA GLY A 133 -8.09 -0.98 22.47
C GLY A 133 -6.86 -0.08 22.30
N ALA A 134 -6.64 0.46 21.09
CA ALA A 134 -5.57 1.43 20.85
C ALA A 134 -5.78 2.73 21.66
N LYS A 135 -7.03 3.17 21.81
CA LYS A 135 -7.39 4.32 22.63
C LYS A 135 -7.14 4.07 24.12
N GLU A 136 -7.56 2.91 24.63
CA GLU A 136 -7.31 2.51 26.03
C GLU A 136 -5.82 2.38 26.34
N ALA A 137 -5.02 1.93 25.38
CA ALA A 137 -3.56 1.85 25.46
C ALA A 137 -2.86 3.21 25.26
N GLY A 138 -3.59 4.31 25.05
CA GLY A 138 -3.04 5.65 24.85
C GLY A 138 -2.31 5.84 23.52
N LYS A 139 -2.62 5.05 22.50
CA LYS A 139 -2.01 5.11 21.16
C LYS A 139 -2.74 5.99 20.16
N MET A 140 -3.98 6.38 20.47
CA MET A 140 -4.73 7.33 19.67
C MET A 140 -4.21 8.75 19.94
N ARG A 141 -3.68 9.38 18.89
CA ARG A 141 -3.16 10.75 18.92
C ARG A 141 -4.19 11.72 18.34
N ALA A 142 -4.12 12.97 18.80
CA ALA A 142 -4.89 14.07 18.22
C ALA A 142 -3.92 14.98 17.44
N GLU A 143 -3.93 14.84 16.13
CA GLU A 143 -2.98 15.47 15.22
C GLU A 143 -3.54 16.77 14.63
N GLY A 144 -2.68 17.78 14.53
CA GLY A 144 -3.00 19.10 14.03
C GLY A 144 -2.85 19.24 12.51
N LYS A 145 -2.96 20.49 12.02
CA LYS A 145 -2.88 20.81 10.58
C LYS A 145 -1.51 20.52 9.97
N ASP A 146 -0.46 20.58 10.77
CA ASP A 146 0.93 20.39 10.33
C ASP A 146 1.38 18.93 10.41
N TYR A 147 0.52 18.02 10.88
CA TYR A 147 0.85 16.60 10.91
C TYR A 147 1.00 16.06 9.50
N ILE A 148 2.15 15.44 9.25
CA ILE A 148 2.43 14.70 8.03
C ILE A 148 1.91 13.29 8.21
N VAL A 149 0.94 12.90 7.38
CA VAL A 149 0.35 11.57 7.44
C VAL A 149 1.43 10.53 7.16
N GLN A 150 1.44 9.45 7.94
CA GLN A 150 2.34 8.32 7.73
C GLN A 150 1.63 7.21 6.98
N ASP A 151 2.40 6.43 6.22
CA ASP A 151 1.85 5.26 5.51
C ASP A 151 1.20 4.28 6.51
N GLY A 152 0.00 3.83 6.18
CA GLY A 152 -0.82 2.95 6.99
C GLY A 152 -1.54 3.60 8.18
N ASP A 153 -1.43 4.90 8.40
CA ASP A 153 -2.18 5.57 9.48
C ASP A 153 -3.68 5.28 9.37
N VAL A 154 -4.31 4.89 10.50
CA VAL A 154 -5.76 4.77 10.62
C VAL A 154 -6.28 6.07 11.20
N MET A 155 -7.07 6.80 10.40
CA MET A 155 -7.44 8.19 10.67
C MET A 155 -8.96 8.39 10.71
N ASN A 156 -9.40 9.22 11.65
CA ASN A 156 -10.73 9.80 11.68
C ASN A 156 -10.61 11.34 11.74
N PHE A 157 -11.22 12.03 10.79
CA PHE A 157 -11.10 13.49 10.67
C PHE A 157 -12.26 14.20 11.36
N LEU A 158 -11.94 15.15 12.23
CA LEU A 158 -12.92 16.07 12.81
C LEU A 158 -12.88 17.38 12.03
N PHE A 159 -14.04 17.83 11.58
CA PHE A 159 -14.21 19.04 10.78
C PHE A 159 -15.48 19.77 11.21
N ASN A 160 -15.53 21.07 10.91
CA ASN A 160 -16.75 21.86 11.01
C ASN A 160 -17.33 22.09 9.61
N VAL A 161 -18.66 22.04 9.50
CA VAL A 161 -19.41 22.35 8.28
C VAL A 161 -19.95 23.77 8.36
#